data_AF-A0A4V2NHH5-F1
#
_entry.id   AF-A0A4V2NHH5-F1
#
_cell.length_a   1.000
_cell.length_b   1.000
_cell.length_c   1.000
_cell.angle_alpha   90.00
_cell.angle_beta   90.00
_cell.angle_gamma   90.00
#
_symmetry.space_group_name_H-M   'P 1'
#
loop_
_entity.id
_entity.type
_entity.pdbx_description
1 polymer ?
#
loop_
_entity_poly.entity_id
_entity_poly.type
_entity_poly.pdbx_seq_one_letter_code
_entity_poly.pdbx_strand_id
1 'polypeptide(L)'
;MPRPADPQRFDALNVIRKYVREHGEQEGQRLAKLDGYKHINKATWSQWCKLVREEDRQLAVDVILNVPRPDMPAGQANPITPITPATPEKRATVWRAINFFACLNDMIADANLLAEYAAPTDANGVRKIRNPVMLVQAHRAKALNMQLALKHAEAAWNIQRFQNYEEVIAEMVKDAIKDEAPVVRARIVAGLREAREVRREQISDLTSQSTELFFEPD
;
A
#
# COMPACT_ATOMS: atom_id res chain seq x y z
N MET A 1 -32.53 -16.83 -1.94
CA MET A 1 -32.89 -15.60 -2.68
C MET A 1 -32.38 -14.40 -1.89
N PRO A 2 -31.46 -13.57 -2.42
CA PRO A 2 -31.12 -12.30 -1.77
C PRO A 2 -32.38 -11.44 -1.74
N ARG A 3 -32.67 -10.86 -0.57
CA ARG A 3 -33.85 -10.00 -0.37
C ARG A 3 -33.72 -8.76 -1.28
N PRO A 4 -34.76 -8.37 -2.02
CA PRO A 4 -34.70 -7.17 -2.85
C PRO A 4 -34.32 -5.96 -1.99
N ALA A 5 -33.46 -5.10 -2.54
CA ALA A 5 -33.05 -3.88 -1.85
C ALA A 5 -34.28 -3.01 -1.59
N ASP A 6 -34.41 -2.52 -0.36
CA ASP A 6 -35.49 -1.59 0.00
C ASP A 6 -35.36 -0.33 -0.88
N PRO A 7 -36.42 0.07 -1.60
CA PRO A 7 -36.37 1.23 -2.50
C PRO A 7 -36.01 2.53 -1.77
N GLN A 8 -36.27 2.62 -0.46
CA GLN A 8 -35.94 3.79 0.35
C GLN A 8 -34.49 3.80 0.86
N ARG A 9 -33.72 2.72 0.62
CA ARG A 9 -32.38 2.56 1.19
C ARG A 9 -31.43 3.68 0.76
N PHE A 10 -31.40 4.02 -0.52
CA PHE A 10 -30.46 5.02 -1.03
C PHE A 10 -30.70 6.39 -0.42
N ASP A 11 -31.96 6.83 -0.39
CA ASP A 11 -32.35 8.10 0.22
C ASP A 11 -32.06 8.12 1.72
N ALA A 12 -32.36 7.03 2.42
CA ALA A 12 -32.11 6.91 3.85
C ALA A 12 -30.61 7.04 4.19
N LEU A 13 -29.71 6.45 3.40
CA LEU A 13 -28.27 6.59 3.61
C LEU A 13 -27.80 8.05 3.47
N ASN A 14 -28.33 8.78 2.49
CA ASN A 14 -28.01 10.20 2.29
C ASN A 14 -28.54 11.08 3.42
N VAL A 15 -29.76 10.81 3.90
CA VAL A 15 -30.35 11.52 5.03
C VAL A 15 -29.57 11.24 6.32
N ILE A 16 -29.20 9.98 6.59
CA ILE A 16 -28.36 9.61 7.73
C ILE A 16 -27.04 10.40 7.69
N ARG A 17 -26.36 10.45 6.54
CA ARG A 17 -25.10 11.21 6.38
C ARG A 17 -25.27 12.70 6.69
N LYS A 18 -26.34 13.31 6.18
CA LYS A 18 -26.65 14.72 6.41
C LYS A 18 -26.81 15.01 7.90
N TYR A 19 -27.70 14.27 8.58
CA TYR A 19 -27.99 14.49 9.99
C TYR A 19 -26.81 14.13 10.91
N VAL A 20 -26.03 13.10 10.58
CA VAL A 20 -24.80 12.74 11.32
C VAL A 20 -23.75 13.85 11.23
N ARG A 21 -23.63 14.51 10.07
CA ARG A 21 -22.72 15.65 9.89
C ARG A 21 -23.15 16.88 10.69
N GLU A 22 -24.44 17.14 10.78
CA GLU A 22 -25.01 18.33 11.43
C GLU A 22 -25.12 18.20 12.95
N HIS A 23 -25.40 16.99 13.47
CA HIS A 23 -25.74 16.77 14.88
C HIS A 23 -24.86 15.74 15.59
N GLY A 24 -23.86 15.18 14.90
CA GLY A 24 -23.02 14.10 15.42
C GLY A 24 -23.67 12.72 15.29
N GLU A 25 -22.88 11.68 15.57
CA GLU A 25 -23.23 10.32 15.15
C GLU A 25 -24.48 9.75 15.81
N GLN A 26 -24.58 9.84 17.14
CA GLN A 26 -25.71 9.24 17.87
C GLN A 26 -26.99 10.07 17.70
N GLU A 27 -26.88 11.39 17.79
CA GLU A 27 -28.04 12.28 17.71
C GLU A 27 -28.53 12.44 16.27
N GLY A 28 -27.61 12.48 15.30
CA GLY A 28 -27.95 12.51 13.87
C GLY A 28 -28.68 11.25 13.41
N GLN A 29 -28.26 10.06 13.85
CA GLN A 29 -28.98 8.80 13.54
C GLN A 29 -30.38 8.77 14.18
N ARG A 30 -30.53 9.34 15.38
CA ARG A 30 -31.82 9.44 16.07
C ARG A 30 -32.76 10.40 15.35
N LEU A 31 -32.28 11.59 14.99
CA LEU A 31 -33.05 12.62 14.30
C LEU A 31 -33.43 12.18 12.87
N ALA A 32 -32.50 11.60 12.11
CA ALA A 32 -32.80 11.04 10.79
C ALA A 32 -33.90 9.97 10.85
N LYS A 33 -33.91 9.13 11.90
CA LYS A 33 -34.97 8.15 12.09
C LYS A 33 -36.31 8.82 12.38
N LEU A 34 -36.31 9.89 13.17
CA LEU A 34 -37.51 10.62 13.54
C LEU A 34 -38.08 11.46 12.39
N ASP A 35 -37.26 11.92 11.46
CA ASP A 35 -37.64 12.84 10.39
C ASP A 35 -38.48 12.15 9.28
N GLY A 36 -38.14 10.92 8.92
CA GLY A 36 -38.83 10.24 7.81
C GLY A 36 -38.82 8.72 7.83
N TYR A 37 -38.19 8.08 8.83
CA TYR A 37 -37.91 6.64 8.80
C TYR A 37 -38.36 5.90 10.06
N LYS A 38 -39.38 6.43 10.77
CA LYS A 38 -39.94 5.82 11.99
C LYS A 38 -40.56 4.44 11.73
N HIS A 39 -41.13 4.23 10.55
CA HIS A 39 -41.75 2.98 10.11
C HIS A 39 -40.73 1.87 9.84
N ILE A 40 -39.44 2.20 9.73
CA ILE A 40 -38.40 1.23 9.44
C ILE A 40 -38.01 0.46 10.70
N ASN A 41 -38.01 -0.87 10.59
CA ASN A 41 -37.61 -1.76 11.66
C ASN A 41 -36.19 -1.40 12.16
N LYS A 42 -36.02 -1.44 13.49
CA LYS A 42 -34.75 -1.24 14.19
C LYS A 42 -33.58 -2.03 13.58
N ALA A 43 -33.80 -3.29 13.18
CA ALA A 43 -32.74 -4.11 12.59
C ALA A 43 -32.23 -3.56 11.25
N THR A 44 -33.15 -3.20 10.35
CA THR A 44 -32.83 -2.60 9.04
C THR A 44 -32.16 -1.25 9.20
N TRP A 45 -32.69 -0.40 10.08
CA TRP A 45 -32.11 0.91 10.39
C TRP A 45 -30.67 0.81 10.92
N SER A 46 -30.44 -0.10 11.88
CA SER A 46 -29.11 -0.32 12.44
C SER A 46 -28.11 -0.80 11.38
N GLN A 47 -28.55 -1.60 10.40
CA GLN A 47 -27.71 -2.04 9.31
C GLN A 47 -27.33 -0.87 8.39
N TRP A 48 -28.26 0.05 8.12
CA TRP A 48 -27.99 1.23 7.29
C TRP A 48 -27.04 2.21 7.97
N CYS A 49 -27.22 2.47 9.27
CA CYS A 49 -26.28 3.29 10.04
C CYS A 49 -24.87 2.68 10.05
N LYS A 50 -24.77 1.34 10.18
CA LYS A 50 -23.49 0.64 10.10
C LYS A 50 -22.84 0.78 8.73
N LEU A 51 -23.62 0.64 7.64
CA LEU A 51 -23.13 0.82 6.28
C LEU A 51 -22.59 2.23 6.04
N VAL A 52 -23.31 3.27 6.47
CA VAL A 52 -22.82 4.66 6.37
C VAL A 52 -21.50 4.82 7.12
N ARG A 53 -21.38 4.28 8.34
CA ARG A 53 -20.15 4.35 9.13
C ARG A 53 -18.97 3.65 8.44
N GLU A 54 -19.19 2.47 7.89
CA GLU A 54 -18.15 1.70 7.20
C GLU A 54 -17.73 2.38 5.89
N GLU A 55 -18.69 2.87 5.09
CA GLU A 55 -18.44 3.60 3.85
C GLU A 55 -17.73 4.93 4.11
N ASP A 56 -18.16 5.71 5.11
CA ASP A 56 -17.53 6.99 5.44
C ASP A 56 -16.13 6.79 6.04
N ARG A 57 -15.90 5.71 6.80
CA ARG A 57 -14.55 5.34 7.28
C ARG A 57 -13.64 4.94 6.12
N GLN A 58 -14.16 4.17 5.17
CA GLN A 58 -13.42 3.78 3.97
C GLN A 58 -13.10 5.00 3.10
N LEU A 59 -14.07 5.87 2.88
CA LEU A 59 -13.89 7.14 2.17
C LEU A 59 -12.91 8.07 2.90
N ALA A 60 -12.93 8.14 4.23
CA ALA A 60 -11.93 8.91 4.98
C ALA A 60 -10.52 8.37 4.74
N VAL A 61 -10.33 7.05 4.76
CA VAL A 61 -9.05 6.40 4.44
C VAL A 61 -8.65 6.68 2.98
N ASP A 62 -9.57 6.55 2.04
CA ASP A 62 -9.30 6.78 0.62
C ASP A 62 -9.05 8.26 0.31
N VAL A 63 -9.71 9.19 0.99
CA VAL A 63 -9.49 10.64 0.89
C VAL A 63 -8.13 11.02 1.47
N ILE A 64 -7.72 10.40 2.59
CA ILE A 64 -6.38 10.55 3.17
C ILE A 64 -5.30 10.06 2.18
N LEU A 65 -5.57 8.99 1.44
CA LEU A 65 -4.61 8.40 0.51
C LEU A 65 -4.61 9.05 -0.88
N ASN A 66 -5.75 9.59 -1.36
CA ASN A 66 -5.93 9.88 -2.79
C ASN A 66 -6.49 11.26 -3.15
N VAL A 67 -6.96 12.10 -2.21
CA VAL A 67 -7.53 13.41 -2.60
C VAL A 67 -6.48 14.53 -2.51
N PRO A 68 -6.16 15.21 -3.63
CA PRO A 68 -5.36 16.44 -3.61
C PRO A 68 -6.15 17.52 -2.86
N ARG A 69 -5.56 18.08 -1.80
CA ARG A 69 -6.14 19.27 -1.16
C ARG A 69 -5.97 20.47 -2.09
N PRO A 70 -7.00 21.31 -2.30
CA PRO A 70 -6.94 22.43 -3.23
C PRO A 70 -5.86 23.48 -2.88
N ASP A 71 -5.34 23.45 -1.64
CA ASP A 71 -4.35 24.40 -1.15
C ASP A 71 -2.91 23.84 -1.16
N MET A 72 -2.72 22.58 -1.58
CA MET A 72 -1.40 21.94 -1.68
C MET A 72 -1.13 21.50 -3.12
N PRO A 73 -0.04 21.98 -3.76
CA PRO A 73 0.41 21.46 -5.04
C PRO A 73 0.61 19.95 -4.95
N ALA A 74 0.17 19.23 -5.99
CA ALA A 74 0.40 17.79 -6.10
C ALA A 74 1.88 17.46 -5.87
N GLY A 75 2.17 16.64 -4.85
CA GLY A 75 3.54 16.27 -4.46
C GLY A 75 4.06 16.88 -3.14
N GLN A 76 3.28 17.73 -2.46
CA GLN A 76 3.69 18.36 -1.17
C GLN A 76 2.85 17.95 0.04
N ALA A 77 2.08 16.85 -0.03
CA ALA A 77 1.50 16.29 1.18
C ALA A 77 2.63 15.85 2.11
N ASN A 78 2.90 16.62 3.17
CA ASN A 78 3.90 16.24 4.14
C ASN A 78 3.53 14.87 4.70
N PRO A 79 4.39 13.85 4.53
CA PRO A 79 4.16 12.54 5.13
C PRO A 79 4.07 12.75 6.65
N ILE A 80 3.12 12.06 7.32
CA ILE A 80 2.83 12.20 8.77
C ILE A 80 4.11 11.96 9.60
N THR A 81 5.06 11.23 9.04
CA THR A 81 6.47 11.26 9.41
C THR A 81 7.25 11.95 8.28
N PRO A 82 8.02 13.04 8.55
CA PRO A 82 8.91 13.58 7.53
C PRO A 82 9.76 12.44 6.95
N ILE A 83 9.71 12.24 5.63
CA ILE A 83 10.66 11.39 4.90
C ILE A 83 11.99 12.11 5.00
N THR A 84 12.60 11.98 6.17
CA THR A 84 13.97 12.41 6.38
C THR A 84 14.78 11.39 5.63
N PRO A 85 15.58 11.76 4.62
CA PRO A 85 16.49 10.82 4.01
C PRO A 85 17.30 10.22 5.15
N ALA A 86 17.09 8.94 5.42
CA ALA A 86 17.77 8.29 6.52
C ALA A 86 19.27 8.47 6.27
N THR A 87 19.99 8.97 7.27
CA THR A 87 21.46 9.05 7.20
C THR A 87 22.00 7.66 6.84
N PRO A 88 23.11 7.54 6.11
CA PRO A 88 23.69 6.24 5.74
C PRO A 88 23.71 5.23 6.91
N GLU A 89 24.06 5.68 8.10
CA GLU A 89 24.04 4.91 9.36
C GLU A 89 22.64 4.46 9.79
N LYS A 90 21.62 5.32 9.69
CA LYS A 90 20.23 4.97 10.02
C LYS A 90 19.61 4.05 8.98
N ARG A 91 19.98 4.20 7.70
CA ARG A 91 19.62 3.24 6.64
C ARG A 91 20.20 1.87 6.96
N ALA A 92 21.51 1.77 7.19
CA ALA A 92 22.14 0.51 7.56
C ALA A 92 21.51 -0.12 8.82
N THR A 93 21.15 0.69 9.82
CA THR A 93 20.49 0.20 11.06
C THR A 93 19.07 -0.32 10.81
N VAL A 94 18.24 0.39 10.03
CA VAL A 94 16.87 -0.04 9.70
C VAL A 94 16.88 -1.25 8.76
N TRP A 95 17.83 -1.31 7.82
CA TRP A 95 18.00 -2.44 6.91
C TRP A 95 18.52 -3.69 7.62
N ARG A 96 19.50 -3.55 8.53
CA ARG A 96 19.92 -4.66 9.41
C ARG A 96 18.79 -5.14 10.30
N ALA A 97 17.86 -4.26 10.68
CA ALA A 97 16.72 -4.61 11.53
C ALA A 97 15.54 -5.25 10.76
N ILE A 98 15.46 -5.10 9.43
CA ILE A 98 14.33 -5.60 8.63
C ILE A 98 14.88 -6.30 7.39
N ASN A 99 15.20 -7.58 7.50
CA ASN A 99 15.41 -8.43 6.34
C ASN A 99 14.04 -8.69 5.68
N PHE A 100 13.73 -7.92 4.62
CA PHE A 100 12.42 -7.95 3.96
C PHE A 100 11.98 -9.37 3.54
N PHE A 101 12.87 -10.16 2.95
CA PHE A 101 12.53 -11.52 2.51
C PHE A 101 12.37 -12.48 3.68
N ALA A 102 13.19 -12.36 4.73
CA ALA A 102 13.00 -13.14 5.94
C ALA A 102 11.67 -12.80 6.61
N CYS A 103 11.36 -11.51 6.81
CA CYS A 103 10.09 -11.08 7.37
C CYS A 103 8.90 -11.50 6.50
N LEU A 104 9.03 -11.44 5.17
CA LEU A 104 7.98 -11.89 4.25
C LEU A 104 7.77 -13.41 4.36
N ASN A 105 8.85 -14.19 4.47
CA ASN A 105 8.79 -15.64 4.68
C ASN A 105 8.13 -15.98 6.01
N ASP A 106 8.49 -15.27 7.09
CA ASP A 106 7.89 -15.44 8.41
C ASP A 106 6.38 -15.13 8.37
N MET A 107 6.00 -14.02 7.74
CA MET A 107 4.59 -13.67 7.54
C MET A 107 3.81 -14.68 6.70
N ILE A 108 4.46 -15.31 5.71
CA ILE A 108 3.87 -16.39 4.91
C ILE A 108 3.73 -17.66 5.76
N ALA A 109 4.73 -17.99 6.57
CA ALA A 109 4.71 -19.12 7.48
C ALA A 109 3.57 -18.98 8.50
N ASP A 110 3.41 -17.81 9.12
CA ASP A 110 2.31 -17.51 10.03
C ASP A 110 0.94 -17.63 9.35
N ALA A 111 0.81 -17.13 8.12
CA ALA A 111 -0.42 -17.27 7.34
C ALA A 111 -0.70 -18.73 6.94
N ASN A 112 0.33 -19.56 6.77
CA ASN A 112 0.19 -21.00 6.54
C ASN A 112 -0.26 -21.72 7.82
N LEU A 113 0.36 -21.42 8.97
CA LEU A 113 -0.04 -21.94 10.27
C LEU A 113 -1.51 -21.62 10.58
N LEU A 114 -1.95 -20.39 10.29
CA LEU A 114 -3.34 -19.99 10.46
C LEU A 114 -4.29 -20.77 9.51
N ALA A 115 -3.85 -21.04 8.29
CA ALA A 115 -4.63 -21.82 7.31
C ALA A 115 -4.71 -23.32 7.68
N GLU A 116 -3.66 -23.87 8.27
CA GLU A 116 -3.62 -25.24 8.79
C GLU A 116 -4.50 -25.40 10.02
N TYR A 117 -4.43 -24.45 10.97
CA TYR A 117 -5.33 -24.41 12.11
C TYR A 117 -6.80 -24.32 11.68
N ALA A 118 -7.10 -23.46 10.70
CA ALA A 118 -8.45 -23.24 10.22
C ALA A 118 -9.02 -24.43 9.43
N ALA A 119 -8.19 -25.15 8.70
CA ALA A 119 -8.57 -26.29 7.88
C ALA A 119 -7.46 -27.36 7.87
N PRO A 120 -7.35 -28.15 8.96
CA PRO A 120 -6.32 -29.17 9.08
C PRO A 120 -6.60 -30.34 8.15
N THR A 121 -5.52 -31.00 7.74
CA THR A 121 -5.55 -32.24 6.96
C THR A 121 -5.62 -33.43 7.92
N ASP A 122 -6.54 -34.34 7.69
CA ASP A 122 -6.64 -35.57 8.48
C ASP A 122 -5.60 -36.62 8.04
N ALA A 123 -5.53 -37.75 8.77
CA ALA A 123 -4.62 -38.85 8.47
C ALA A 123 -4.87 -39.51 7.10
N ASN A 124 -6.02 -39.25 6.48
CA ASN A 124 -6.39 -39.76 5.15
C ASN A 124 -6.10 -38.73 4.04
N GLY A 125 -5.48 -37.59 4.37
CA GLY A 125 -5.17 -36.53 3.41
C GLY A 125 -6.35 -35.61 3.08
N VAL A 126 -7.49 -35.74 3.77
CA VAL A 126 -8.68 -34.92 3.53
C VAL A 126 -8.61 -33.65 4.36
N ARG A 127 -8.71 -32.50 3.68
CA ARG A 127 -8.70 -31.19 4.31
C ARG A 127 -10.12 -30.80 4.75
N LYS A 128 -10.34 -30.67 6.07
CA LYS A 128 -11.65 -30.33 6.62
C LYS A 128 -11.65 -28.93 7.23
N ILE A 129 -12.55 -28.06 6.77
CA ILE A 129 -12.70 -26.71 7.32
C ILE A 129 -13.28 -26.81 8.74
N ARG A 130 -12.51 -26.37 9.74
CA ARG A 130 -12.94 -26.28 11.14
C ARG A 130 -13.35 -24.85 11.52
N ASN A 131 -12.64 -23.86 11.00
CA ASN A 131 -12.92 -22.45 11.27
C ASN A 131 -12.92 -21.63 9.96
N PRO A 132 -14.10 -21.44 9.34
CA PRO A 132 -14.21 -20.68 8.09
C PRO A 132 -13.73 -19.24 8.21
N VAL A 133 -13.94 -18.59 9.37
CA VAL A 133 -13.54 -17.20 9.58
C VAL A 133 -12.02 -17.07 9.59
N MET A 134 -11.32 -17.95 10.30
CA MET A 134 -9.86 -17.95 10.34
C MET A 134 -9.26 -18.33 8.99
N LEU A 135 -9.91 -19.22 8.23
CA LEU A 135 -9.49 -19.54 6.87
C LEU A 135 -9.53 -18.31 5.96
N VAL A 136 -10.60 -17.51 6.05
CA VAL A 136 -10.70 -16.24 5.32
C VAL A 136 -9.60 -15.26 5.74
N GLN A 137 -9.30 -15.15 7.03
CA GLN A 137 -8.22 -14.27 7.50
C GLN A 137 -6.85 -14.73 7.02
N ALA A 138 -6.59 -16.05 7.03
CA ALA A 138 -5.35 -16.60 6.48
C ALA A 138 -5.19 -16.28 4.98
N HIS A 139 -6.26 -16.42 4.19
CA HIS A 139 -6.23 -16.05 2.78
C HIS A 139 -6.04 -14.54 2.56
N ARG A 140 -6.64 -13.69 3.40
CA ARG A 140 -6.41 -12.24 3.37
C ARG A 140 -4.96 -11.89 3.68
N ALA A 141 -4.38 -12.50 4.70
CA ALA A 141 -2.97 -12.31 5.05
C ALA A 141 -2.06 -12.72 3.88
N LYS A 142 -2.31 -13.89 3.26
CA LYS A 142 -1.56 -14.31 2.05
C LYS A 142 -1.69 -13.31 0.90
N ALA A 143 -2.89 -12.80 0.64
CA ALA A 143 -3.12 -11.82 -0.42
C ALA A 143 -2.36 -10.51 -0.15
N LEU A 144 -2.34 -10.04 1.09
CA LEU A 144 -1.56 -8.86 1.48
C LEU A 144 -0.05 -9.08 1.32
N ASN A 145 0.45 -10.25 1.73
CA ASN A 145 1.86 -10.60 1.57
C ASN A 145 2.25 -10.66 0.08
N MET A 146 1.40 -11.26 -0.76
CA MET A 146 1.60 -11.27 -2.22
C MET A 146 1.60 -9.86 -2.82
N GLN A 147 0.68 -8.99 -2.36
CA GLN A 147 0.64 -7.61 -2.81
C GLN A 147 1.90 -6.84 -2.40
N LEU A 148 2.42 -7.09 -1.20
CA LEU A 148 3.68 -6.50 -0.74
C LEU A 148 4.86 -6.96 -1.60
N ALA A 149 4.93 -8.26 -1.90
CA ALA A 149 5.94 -8.81 -2.80
C ALA A 149 5.85 -8.22 -4.21
N LEU A 150 4.64 -8.06 -4.75
CA LEU A 150 4.41 -7.43 -6.06
C LEU A 150 4.91 -5.98 -6.09
N LYS A 151 4.55 -5.18 -5.08
CA LYS A 151 5.01 -3.79 -4.98
C LYS A 151 6.53 -3.69 -4.90
N HIS A 152 7.17 -4.61 -4.19
CA HIS A 152 8.63 -4.70 -4.15
C HIS A 152 9.21 -5.02 -5.54
N ALA A 153 8.64 -5.99 -6.26
CA ALA A 153 9.06 -6.34 -7.61
C ALA A 153 8.86 -5.18 -8.62
N GLU A 154 7.72 -4.49 -8.55
CA GLU A 154 7.45 -3.29 -9.35
C GLU A 154 8.46 -2.17 -9.05
N ALA A 155 8.79 -1.93 -7.79
CA ALA A 155 9.80 -0.95 -7.41
C ALA A 155 11.18 -1.31 -7.97
N ALA A 156 11.60 -2.58 -7.84
CA ALA A 156 12.86 -3.06 -8.40
C ALA A 156 12.90 -2.90 -9.93
N TRP A 157 11.81 -3.26 -10.62
CA TRP A 157 11.69 -3.08 -12.06
C TRP A 157 11.76 -1.61 -12.48
N ASN A 158 11.06 -0.73 -11.77
CA ASN A 158 11.09 0.71 -12.04
C ASN A 158 12.48 1.30 -11.86
N ILE A 159 13.21 0.88 -10.82
CA ILE A 159 14.61 1.29 -10.61
C ILE A 159 15.48 0.88 -11.81
N GLN A 160 15.39 -0.37 -12.26
CA GLN A 160 16.13 -0.84 -13.43
C GLN A 160 15.77 -0.03 -14.69
N ARG A 161 14.48 0.26 -14.89
CA ARG A 161 14.00 1.05 -16.01
C ARG A 161 14.53 2.48 -15.98
N PHE A 162 14.57 3.11 -14.80
CA PHE A 162 15.17 4.45 -14.65
C PHE A 162 16.66 4.44 -14.97
N GLN A 163 17.41 3.43 -14.51
CA GLN A 163 18.84 3.29 -14.85
C GLN A 163 19.05 3.17 -16.36
N ASN A 164 18.20 2.40 -17.05
CA ASN A 164 18.27 2.26 -18.50
C ASN A 164 17.95 3.58 -19.21
N TYR A 165 16.96 4.34 -18.74
CA TYR A 165 16.64 5.65 -19.32
C TYR A 165 17.77 6.67 -19.14
N GLU A 166 18.38 6.71 -17.96
CA GLU A 166 19.53 7.57 -17.70
C GLU A 166 20.70 7.24 -18.63
N GLU A 167 20.94 5.95 -18.89
CA GLU A 167 21.97 5.50 -19.82
C GLU A 167 21.68 5.94 -21.26
N VAL A 168 20.46 5.75 -21.74
CA VAL A 168 20.04 6.20 -23.07
C VAL A 168 20.16 7.73 -23.22
N ILE A 169 19.75 8.50 -22.20
CA ILE A 169 19.89 9.97 -22.21
C ILE A 169 21.35 10.36 -22.30
N ALA A 170 22.23 9.73 -21.51
CA ALA A 170 23.66 9.99 -21.55
C ALA A 170 24.27 9.69 -22.93
N GLU A 171 23.83 8.61 -23.59
CA GLU A 171 24.25 8.28 -24.95
C GLU A 171 23.74 9.27 -25.99
N MET A 172 22.45 9.65 -25.94
CA MET A 172 21.88 10.63 -26.86
C MET A 172 22.56 12.00 -26.74
N VAL A 173 22.84 12.46 -25.52
CA VAL A 173 23.59 13.70 -25.28
C VAL A 173 25.02 13.58 -25.80
N LYS A 174 25.65 12.42 -25.61
CA LYS A 174 26.99 12.15 -26.15
C LYS A 174 26.99 12.17 -27.68
N ASP A 175 25.93 11.74 -28.35
CA ASP A 175 25.85 11.73 -29.82
C ASP A 175 25.45 13.08 -30.41
N ALA A 176 24.55 13.83 -29.76
CA ALA A 176 24.10 15.14 -30.23
C ALA A 176 25.19 16.22 -30.20
N ILE A 177 26.13 16.15 -29.24
CA ILE A 177 27.20 17.17 -29.08
C ILE A 177 28.51 16.72 -29.77
N LYS A 178 28.46 15.76 -30.70
CA LYS A 178 29.67 15.17 -31.31
C LYS A 178 30.62 16.21 -31.94
N ASP A 179 30.09 17.27 -32.56
CA ASP A 179 30.89 18.17 -33.41
C ASP A 179 30.88 19.67 -33.03
N GLU A 180 29.95 20.16 -32.20
CA GLU A 180 29.81 21.62 -31.96
C GLU A 180 30.52 22.14 -30.69
N ALA A 181 30.70 21.31 -29.65
CA ALA A 181 31.30 21.75 -28.39
C ALA A 181 31.87 20.59 -27.56
N PRO A 182 33.04 20.04 -27.93
CA PRO A 182 33.61 18.83 -27.31
C PRO A 182 33.89 18.96 -25.81
N VAL A 183 34.23 20.17 -25.33
CA VAL A 183 34.46 20.45 -23.89
C VAL A 183 33.15 20.40 -23.10
N VAL A 184 32.05 20.94 -23.65
CA VAL A 184 30.73 20.93 -23.03
C VAL A 184 30.16 19.51 -23.00
N ARG A 185 30.33 18.75 -24.09
CA ARG A 185 30.02 17.32 -24.15
C ARG A 185 30.74 16.53 -23.07
N ALA A 186 32.06 16.69 -22.96
CA ALA A 186 32.85 15.98 -21.97
C ALA A 186 32.40 16.30 -20.55
N ARG A 187 32.08 17.57 -20.26
CA ARG A 187 31.61 18.02 -18.94
C ARG A 187 30.22 17.49 -18.59
N ILE A 188 29.29 17.46 -19.54
CA ILE A 188 27.93 16.94 -19.33
C ILE A 188 27.95 15.41 -19.19
N VAL A 189 28.69 14.70 -20.06
CA VAL A 189 28.81 13.23 -19.97
C VAL A 189 29.54 12.82 -18.69
N ALA A 190 30.59 13.55 -18.27
CA ALA A 190 31.26 13.32 -17.01
C ALA A 190 30.33 13.54 -15.82
N GLY A 191 29.58 14.66 -15.80
CA GLY A 191 28.60 14.93 -14.73
C GLY A 191 27.47 13.90 -14.65
N LEU A 192 26.98 13.40 -15.79
CA LEU A 192 25.99 12.32 -15.83
C LEU A 192 26.56 10.99 -15.35
N ARG A 193 27.82 10.69 -15.67
CA ARG A 193 28.51 9.48 -15.17
C ARG A 193 28.82 9.56 -13.69
N GLU A 194 29.25 10.72 -13.20
CA GLU A 194 29.49 10.97 -11.77
C GLU A 194 28.18 10.85 -10.98
N ALA A 195 27.09 11.45 -11.47
CA ALA A 195 25.77 11.27 -10.89
C ALA A 195 25.32 9.79 -10.91
N ARG A 196 25.66 9.05 -11.96
CA ARG A 196 25.40 7.60 -12.06
C ARG A 196 26.24 6.79 -11.08
N GLU A 197 27.53 7.07 -10.93
CA GLU A 197 28.40 6.36 -9.99
C GLU A 197 28.01 6.65 -8.55
N VAL A 198 27.75 7.91 -8.18
CA VAL A 198 27.24 8.25 -6.83
C VAL A 198 25.93 7.53 -6.54
N ARG A 199 25.04 7.41 -7.53
CA ARG A 199 23.77 6.68 -7.38
C ARG A 199 23.98 5.15 -7.41
N ARG A 200 24.93 4.64 -8.19
CA ARG A 200 25.27 3.22 -8.26
C ARG A 200 25.95 2.78 -6.97
N GLU A 201 26.83 3.57 -6.36
CA GLU A 201 27.38 3.34 -5.02
C GLU A 201 26.26 3.33 -3.99
N GLN A 202 25.32 4.30 -4.05
CA GLN A 202 24.13 4.28 -3.19
C GLN A 202 23.25 3.05 -3.39
N ILE A 203 23.18 2.46 -4.60
CA ILE A 203 22.41 1.25 -4.89
C ILE A 203 23.22 -0.03 -4.62
N SER A 204 24.52 -0.01 -4.82
CA SER A 204 25.48 -1.08 -4.56
C SER A 204 25.67 -1.30 -3.06
N ASP A 205 25.66 -0.23 -2.27
CA ASP A 205 25.59 -0.30 -0.81
C ASP A 205 24.27 -0.92 -0.35
N LEU A 206 23.18 -0.75 -1.12
CA LEU A 206 21.90 -1.41 -0.88
C LEU A 206 21.92 -2.90 -1.30
N THR A 207 22.64 -3.28 -2.36
CA THR A 207 22.68 -4.66 -2.90
C THR A 207 23.82 -5.55 -2.36
N SER A 208 24.98 -5.00 -2.01
CA SER A 208 26.13 -5.75 -1.46
C SER A 208 25.89 -6.12 0.01
N GLN A 209 25.24 -5.24 0.79
CA GLN A 209 24.79 -5.56 2.15
C GLN A 209 23.68 -6.61 2.19
N SER A 210 22.91 -6.77 1.11
CA SER A 210 21.95 -7.86 1.00
C SER A 210 22.63 -9.17 0.60
N THR A 211 23.61 -9.17 -0.31
CA THR A 211 24.24 -10.41 -0.81
C THR A 211 25.19 -11.08 0.19
N GLU A 212 25.93 -10.32 1.01
CA GLU A 212 26.82 -10.88 2.06
C GLU A 212 26.05 -11.58 3.21
N LEU A 213 24.75 -11.34 3.36
CA LEU A 213 23.89 -11.96 4.38
C LEU A 213 23.05 -13.15 3.84
N PHE A 214 23.19 -13.51 2.56
CA PHE A 214 22.47 -14.63 1.91
C PHE A 214 23.35 -15.88 1.70
N PHE A 215 24.67 -15.80 1.92
CA PHE A 215 25.62 -16.92 1.77
C PHE A 215 26.61 -16.98 2.95
N GLU A 216 26.14 -17.30 4.15
CA GLU A 216 26.98 -18.05 5.10
C GLU A 216 26.67 -19.55 4.88
N PRO A 217 27.65 -20.36 4.45
CA PRO A 217 27.49 -21.80 4.40
C PRO A 217 27.61 -22.37 5.82
N ASP A 218 26.57 -23.06 6.28
CA ASP A 218 26.66 -24.03 7.38
C ASP A 218 27.62 -25.18 7.02
#